data_AF-A0A511QHF4-F1
#
_entry.id   AF-A0A511QHF4-F1
#
_cell.length_a   1.000
_cell.length_b   1.000
_cell.length_c   1.000
_cell.angle_alpha   90.00
_cell.angle_beta   90.00
_cell.angle_gamma   90.00
#
_symmetry.space_group_name_H-M   'P 1'
#
loop_
_entity.id
_entity.type
_entity.pdbx_description
1 polymer ?
#
loop_
_entity_poly.entity_id
_entity_poly.type
_entity_poly.pdbx_seq_one_letter_code
_entity_poly.pdbx_strand_id
1 'polypeptide(L)' 'MEKYCPICHTEMIDRSNYFICPRNNIGECIYDGYEDKNLEYQYNAYTNQYEMETATLI' A
#
# COMPACT_ATOMS: atom_id res chain seq x y z
N MET A 1 9.20 2.81 9.24
CA MET A 1 7.98 2.15 9.77
C MET A 1 7.03 3.25 10.19
N GLU A 2 6.02 3.52 9.38
CA GLU A 2 4.94 4.42 9.76
C GLU A 2 4.12 3.72 10.84
N LYS A 3 4.31 4.12 12.09
CA LYS A 3 3.57 3.56 13.23
C LYS A 3 2.16 4.13 13.36
N TYR A 4 1.85 5.17 12.61
CA TYR A 4 0.64 5.97 12.77
C TYR A 4 -0.09 6.09 11.44
N CYS A 5 -1.41 5.95 11.48
CA CYS A 5 -2.26 6.09 10.33
C CYS A 5 -2.12 7.52 9.76
N PRO A 6 -1.87 7.69 8.45
CA PRO A 6 -1.65 9.01 7.85
C PRO A 6 -2.90 9.90 7.86
N ILE A 7 -4.08 9.31 8.10
CA ILE A 7 -5.37 10.02 8.10
C ILE A 7 -5.76 10.44 9.52
N CYS A 8 -5.83 9.49 10.45
CA CYS A 8 -6.35 9.72 11.79
C CYS A 8 -5.28 9.73 12.89
N HIS A 9 -4.00 9.56 12.52
CA HIS A 9 -2.84 9.55 13.43
C HIS A 9 -2.93 8.52 14.57
N THR A 10 -3.84 7.55 14.44
CA THR A 10 -3.98 6.44 15.38
C THR A 10 -2.88 5.41 15.13
N GLU A 11 -2.35 4.83 16.19
CA GLU A 11 -1.35 3.76 16.09
C GLU A 11 -1.89 2.59 15.24
N MET A 12 -1.09 2.15 14.28
CA MET A 12 -1.46 1.11 13.32
C MET A 12 -1.13 -0.27 13.85
N ILE A 13 -1.92 -1.26 13.43
CA ILE A 13 -1.71 -2.66 13.77
C ILE A 13 -0.98 -3.34 12.61
N ASP A 14 0.10 -4.06 12.91
CA ASP A 14 0.74 -4.95 11.95
C ASP A 14 -0.03 -6.27 11.86
N ARG A 15 -0.46 -6.62 10.64
CA ARG A 15 -1.01 -7.93 10.30
C ARG A 15 -0.37 -8.43 9.01
N SER A 16 0.42 -9.49 9.11
CA SER A 16 1.00 -10.17 7.93
C SER A 16 1.79 -9.22 7.01
N ASN A 17 2.55 -8.27 7.57
CA ASN A 17 3.28 -7.21 6.88
C ASN A 17 2.41 -6.07 6.30
N TYR A 18 1.13 -5.99 6.69
CA TYR A 18 0.26 -4.87 6.38
C TYR A 18 0.07 -4.02 7.64
N PHE A 19 0.24 -2.70 7.50
CA PHE A 19 -0.11 -1.75 8.53
C PHE A 19 -1.57 -1.33 8.34
N ILE A 20 -2.41 -1.63 9.33
CA ILE A 20 -3.87 -1.42 9.23
C ILE A 20 -4.30 -0.42 10.30
N CYS A 21 -5.17 0.51 9.91
CA CYS A 21 -5.79 1.42 10.86
C CYS A 21 -6.93 0.70 11.63
N PRO A 22 -6.86 0.60 12.97
CA PRO A 22 -7.95 -0.04 13.74
C PRO A 22 -9.27 0.73 13.64
N ARG A 23 -9.20 2.05 13.39
CA ARG A 23 -10.38 2.90 13.21
C ARG A 23 -11.10 2.67 11.88
N ASN A 24 -10.42 2.07 10.90
CA ASN A 24 -11.07 1.66 9.65
C ASN A 24 -12.07 0.54 9.87
N ASN A 25 -11.73 -0.45 10.70
CA ASN A 25 -12.61 -1.57 11.02
C ASN A 25 -13.91 -1.16 11.75
N ILE A 26 -13.92 0.00 12.43
CA ILE A 26 -15.12 0.55 13.09
C ILE A 26 -15.78 1.69 12.29
N GLY A 27 -15.31 1.97 11.07
CA GLY A 27 -15.89 3.01 10.20
C GLY A 27 -15.54 4.45 10.57
N GLU A 28 -14.58 4.67 11.48
CA GLU A 28 -14.14 6.00 11.92
C GLU A 28 -12.92 6.53 11.13
N CYS A 29 -12.35 5.70 10.25
CA CYS A 29 -11.25 6.10 9.38
C CYS A 29 -11.38 5.43 8.01
N ILE A 30 -11.08 6.17 6.95
CA ILE A 30 -11.13 5.66 5.57
C ILE A 30 -9.81 5.00 5.12
N TYR A 31 -8.78 4.96 5.97
CA TYR A 31 -7.49 4.40 5.60
C TYR A 31 -7.58 2.88 5.46
N ASP A 32 -7.40 2.37 4.24
CA ASP A 32 -7.27 0.95 3.94
C ASP A 32 -5.81 0.62 3.58
N GLY A 33 -5.11 -0.07 4.49
CA GLY A 33 -3.72 -0.49 4.29
C GLY A 33 -3.54 -1.59 3.25
N TYR A 34 -4.62 -2.24 2.80
CA TYR A 34 -4.58 -3.23 1.73
C TYR A 34 -4.60 -2.58 0.34
N GLU A 35 -5.31 -1.46 0.16
CA GLU A 35 -5.35 -0.73 -1.11
C GLU A 35 -3.99 -0.10 -1.44
N ASP A 36 -3.32 0.47 -0.44
CA ASP A 36 -2.03 1.16 -0.60
C ASP A 36 -0.94 0.22 -1.15
N LYS A 37 -0.88 -1.00 -0.59
CA LYS A 37 0.00 -2.08 -1.07
C LYS A 37 -0.37 -2.56 -2.47
N ASN A 38 -1.66 -2.64 -2.81
CA ASN A 38 -2.10 -3.03 -4.14
C ASN A 38 -1.66 -2.01 -5.21
N LEU A 39 -1.73 -0.71 -4.91
CA LEU A 39 -1.22 0.34 -5.80
C LEU A 39 0.30 0.23 -5.97
N GLU A 40 1.05 -0.02 -4.89
CA GLU A 40 2.50 -0.25 -4.95
C GLU A 40 2.85 -1.46 -5.84
N TYR A 41 2.16 -2.60 -5.67
CA TYR A 41 2.35 -3.79 -6.52
C TYR A 41 1.97 -3.54 -7.99
N GLN A 42 0.85 -2.86 -8.24
CA GLN A 42 0.40 -2.55 -9.61
C GLN A 42 1.36 -1.59 -10.32
N TYR A 43 1.82 -0.55 -9.63
CA TYR A 43 2.83 0.36 -10.16
C TYR A 43 4.09 -0.41 -10.53
N ASN A 44 4.63 -1.19 -9.58
CA ASN A 44 5.84 -1.98 -9.82
C ASN A 44 5.66 -2.99 -10.97
N ALA A 45 4.51 -3.66 -11.08
CA ALA A 45 4.24 -4.57 -12.19
C ALA A 45 4.28 -3.84 -13.55
N TYR A 46 3.69 -2.64 -13.61
CA TYR A 46 3.69 -1.80 -14.81
C TYR A 46 5.10 -1.32 -15.19
N THR A 47 5.89 -0.82 -14.24
CA THR A 47 7.27 -0.38 -14.52
C THR A 47 8.15 -1.53 -14.99
N ASN A 48 8.04 -2.70 -14.36
CA ASN A 48 8.79 -3.90 -14.78
C ASN A 48 8.41 -4.34 -16.20
N GLN A 49 7.14 -4.25 -16.59
CA GLN A 49 6.71 -4.55 -17.96
C GLN A 49 7.33 -3.56 -18.97
N TYR A 50 7.30 -2.27 -18.67
CA TYR A 50 7.88 -1.23 -19.54
C TYR A 50 9.41 -1.36 -19.69
N GLU A 51 10.11 -1.72 -18.61
CA GLU A 51 11.56 -1.98 -18.65
C GLU A 51 11.90 -3.21 -19.50
N MET A 52 11.09 -4.28 -19.45
CA MET A 52 11.29 -5.46 -20.30
C MET A 52 11.00 -5.17 -21.78
N GLU A 53 9.94 -4.41 -22.09
CA GLU A 53 9.60 -4.06 -23.47
C GLU A 53 10.66 -3.16 -24.13
N THR A 54 11.22 -2.20 -23.38
CA THR A 54 12.29 -1.32 -23.87
C THR A 54 13.65 -2.01 -23.98
N ALA A 55 13.93 -3.02 -23.15
CA ALA A 55 15.17 -3.81 -23.22
C ALA A 55 15.24 -4.78 -24.42
N THR A 56 14.09 -5.14 -25.02
CA THR A 56 14.01 -6.11 -26.13
C THR A 56 14.09 -5.44 -27.52
N LEU A 57 14.12 -4.10 -27.57
CA LEU A 57 14.16 -3.30 -28.81
C LEU A 57 15.59 -2.87 -29.23
N ILE A 58 16.64 -3.49 -28.70
CA ILE A 58 18.06 -3.18 -28.99
C ILE A 58 18.73 -4.31 -29.77
#